data_AF-A0A7M5UKG4-F1
#
_entry.id   AF-A0A7M5UKG4-F1
#
_cell.length_a   1.000
_cell.length_b   1.000
_cell.length_c   1.000
_cell.angle_alpha   90.00
_cell.angle_beta   90.00
_cell.angle_gamma   90.00
#
_symmetry.space_group_name_H-M   'P 1'
#
loop_
_entity.id
_entity.type
_entity.pdbx_description
1 polymer ?
#
loop_
_entity_poly.entity_id
_entity_poly.type
_entity_poly.pdbx_seq_one_letter_code
_entity_poly.pdbx_strand_id
1 'polypeptide(L)'
;MNKFIIIALVGLACLALSEASKCSPVMCKMFCKNGFQRDANGCEVCKCNQCPQQQCRMFCKNGFKKDVNGCEICKCNECPMQRCRMRCEYGFKKDEEGCEICECNEVAPMMDEKCPERQCRMFCKNGFQKNANGCEICKCNKCPQRQCRMRCPNGFEQDKNGCQICQCKEVAPMF
;
A
#
# COMPACT_ATOMS: atom_id res chain seq x y z
N MET A 1 42.53 -15.29 -31.59
CA MET A 1 42.54 -14.23 -30.55
C MET A 1 41.35 -13.32 -30.87
N ASN A 2 40.16 -13.43 -30.28
CA ASN A 2 39.88 -13.16 -28.88
C ASN A 2 38.49 -13.75 -28.50
N LYS A 3 38.30 -15.06 -28.67
CA LYS A 3 37.07 -15.80 -28.28
C LYS A 3 36.93 -16.00 -26.75
N PHE A 4 37.86 -15.46 -25.96
CA PHE A 4 37.90 -15.60 -24.51
C PHE A 4 37.40 -14.37 -23.72
N ILE A 5 37.08 -13.24 -24.38
CA ILE A 5 36.58 -12.04 -23.68
C ILE A 5 35.04 -11.99 -23.59
N ILE A 6 34.33 -12.67 -24.49
CA ILE A 6 32.85 -12.61 -24.53
C ILE A 6 32.20 -13.47 -23.42
N ILE A 7 32.94 -14.41 -22.82
CA ILE A 7 32.42 -15.32 -21.78
C ILE A 7 32.47 -14.67 -20.37
N ALA A 8 33.24 -13.58 -20.18
CA ALA A 8 33.40 -12.94 -18.86
C ALA A 8 32.30 -11.93 -18.48
N LEU A 9 31.48 -11.45 -19.44
CA LEU A 9 30.41 -10.48 -19.16
C LEU A 9 29.03 -11.11 -18.97
N VAL A 10 28.93 -12.44 -19.16
CA VAL A 10 27.72 -13.22 -18.84
C VAL A 10 27.63 -13.53 -17.33
N GLY A 11 28.70 -13.23 -16.56
CA GLY A 11 28.84 -13.61 -15.15
C GLY A 11 28.38 -12.60 -14.08
N LEU A 12 27.88 -11.41 -14.45
CA LEU A 12 27.57 -10.34 -13.48
C LEU A 12 26.14 -9.76 -13.56
N ALA A 13 25.27 -10.36 -14.37
CA ALA A 13 23.84 -10.03 -14.42
C ALA A 13 22.94 -11.20 -13.97
N CYS A 14 23.51 -12.18 -13.26
CA CYS A 14 22.73 -13.08 -12.43
C CYS A 14 22.53 -12.42 -11.06
N LEU A 15 21.32 -12.53 -10.50
CA LEU A 15 20.91 -12.11 -9.16
C LEU A 15 20.35 -10.67 -9.02
N ALA A 16 19.49 -10.25 -9.94
CA ALA A 16 18.30 -9.49 -9.52
C ALA A 16 17.13 -10.48 -9.38
N LEU A 17 17.37 -11.55 -8.62
CA LEU A 17 16.30 -12.38 -8.10
C LEU A 17 15.50 -11.49 -7.15
N SER A 18 14.20 -11.42 -7.43
CA SER A 18 13.13 -11.24 -6.47
C SER A 18 13.58 -10.93 -5.04
N GLU A 19 13.07 -9.84 -4.46
CA GLU A 19 12.98 -9.73 -3.00
C GLU A 19 12.04 -10.83 -2.48
N ALA A 20 12.52 -12.07 -2.51
CA ALA A 20 12.04 -13.13 -1.66
C ALA A 20 12.20 -12.61 -0.24
N SER A 21 11.13 -12.65 0.53
CA SER A 21 11.10 -12.30 1.93
C SER A 21 12.39 -12.77 2.61
N LYS A 22 13.18 -11.84 3.16
CA LYS A 22 14.46 -12.09 3.85
C LYS A 22 14.36 -13.06 5.04
N CYS A 23 13.16 -13.54 5.33
CA CYS A 23 12.84 -14.44 6.43
C CYS A 23 12.80 -15.88 5.93
N SER A 24 13.55 -16.75 6.59
CA SER A 24 13.39 -18.19 6.41
C SER A 24 12.05 -18.66 6.99
N PRO A 25 11.39 -19.65 6.38
CA PRO A 25 10.19 -20.25 6.96
C PRO A 25 10.45 -20.75 8.38
N VAL A 26 9.46 -20.60 9.27
CA VAL A 26 9.55 -21.11 10.64
C VAL A 26 9.56 -22.65 10.62
N MET A 27 10.65 -23.27 11.05
CA MET A 27 10.86 -24.72 10.94
C MET A 27 10.37 -25.53 12.15
N CYS A 28 9.50 -24.97 12.99
CA CYS A 28 9.05 -25.67 14.21
C CYS A 28 7.58 -26.11 14.15
N LYS A 29 7.27 -27.22 14.83
CA LYS A 29 5.99 -27.94 14.74
C LYS A 29 4.94 -27.52 15.78
N MET A 30 5.20 -26.45 16.53
CA MET A 30 4.27 -26.02 17.60
C MET A 30 3.12 -25.18 17.02
N PHE A 31 1.95 -25.29 17.65
CA PHE A 31 0.78 -24.48 17.31
C PHE A 31 0.67 -23.27 18.25
N CYS A 32 0.73 -22.06 17.69
CA CYS A 32 0.51 -20.83 18.43
C CYS A 32 -0.86 -20.22 18.10
N LYS A 33 -1.79 -20.23 19.06
CA LYS A 33 -3.16 -19.70 18.88
C LYS A 33 -3.19 -18.25 18.35
N ASN A 34 -2.22 -17.43 18.74
CA ASN A 34 -2.12 -16.01 18.40
C ASN A 34 -0.95 -15.71 17.44
N GLY A 35 -0.41 -16.72 16.77
CA GLY A 35 0.75 -16.58 15.88
C GLY A 35 2.09 -16.54 16.61
N PHE A 36 3.15 -16.39 15.82
CA PHE A 36 4.54 -16.39 16.26
C PHE A 36 5.05 -14.97 16.53
N GLN A 37 5.99 -14.86 17.48
CA GLN A 37 6.75 -13.64 17.73
C GLN A 37 7.63 -13.33 16.53
N ARG A 38 7.96 -12.05 16.35
CA ARG A 38 8.89 -11.59 15.33
C ARG A 38 10.17 -11.05 15.95
N ASP A 39 11.29 -11.25 15.27
CA ASP A 39 12.57 -10.65 15.62
C ASP A 39 12.66 -9.17 15.21
N ALA A 40 13.82 -8.54 15.45
CA ALA A 40 14.06 -7.14 15.09
C ALA A 40 13.99 -6.84 13.58
N ASN A 41 14.13 -7.88 12.74
CA ASN A 41 14.01 -7.77 11.28
C ASN A 41 12.59 -8.05 10.79
N GLY A 42 11.66 -8.36 11.70
CA GLY A 42 10.27 -8.69 11.39
C GLY A 42 10.06 -10.16 10.99
N CYS A 43 11.04 -11.04 11.18
CA CYS A 43 10.94 -12.46 10.84
C CYS A 43 10.35 -13.27 11.99
N GLU A 44 9.43 -14.18 11.68
CA GLU A 44 8.81 -15.05 12.67
C GLU A 44 9.85 -15.98 13.31
N VAL A 45 9.81 -16.10 14.63
CA VAL A 45 10.66 -17.00 15.41
C VAL A 45 9.82 -18.06 16.09
N CYS A 46 10.42 -19.20 16.46
CA CYS A 46 9.71 -20.30 17.10
C CYS A 46 9.34 -20.00 18.57
N LYS A 47 8.50 -18.99 18.79
CA LYS A 47 8.00 -18.56 20.08
C LYS A 47 6.61 -17.95 19.88
N CYS A 48 5.64 -18.33 20.70
CA CYS A 48 4.27 -17.84 20.55
C CYS A 48 4.09 -16.41 21.08
N ASN A 49 3.20 -15.65 20.44
CA ASN A 49 2.75 -14.37 20.97
C ASN A 49 2.02 -14.55 22.30
N GLN A 50 2.36 -13.71 23.28
CA GLN A 50 1.69 -13.66 24.58
C GLN A 50 0.69 -12.51 24.55
N CYS A 51 -0.59 -12.85 24.74
CA CYS A 51 -1.67 -11.86 24.73
C CYS A 51 -2.18 -11.61 26.15
N PRO A 52 -2.42 -10.35 26.53
CA PRO A 52 -3.10 -10.04 27.78
C PRO A 52 -4.52 -10.62 27.76
N GLN A 53 -5.00 -11.09 28.91
CA GLN A 53 -6.40 -11.47 29.04
C GLN A 53 -7.26 -10.21 29.08
N GLN A 54 -7.72 -9.77 27.90
CA GLN A 54 -8.60 -8.62 27.79
C GLN A 54 -10.05 -9.07 27.84
N GLN A 55 -10.85 -8.44 28.70
CA GLN A 55 -12.30 -8.62 28.75
C GLN A 55 -12.98 -7.44 28.07
N CYS A 56 -13.33 -7.61 26.80
CA CYS A 56 -14.12 -6.62 26.08
C CYS A 56 -15.57 -6.63 26.59
N ARG A 57 -16.15 -5.46 26.85
CA ARG A 57 -17.53 -5.32 27.37
C ARG A 57 -18.61 -5.33 26.28
N MET A 58 -18.24 -5.62 25.04
CA MET A 58 -19.11 -5.58 23.88
C MET A 58 -19.15 -6.93 23.17
N PHE A 59 -20.24 -7.21 22.48
CA PHE A 59 -20.37 -8.39 21.63
C PHE A 59 -20.12 -8.01 20.17
N CYS A 60 -19.22 -8.73 19.49
CA CYS A 60 -18.95 -8.57 18.08
C CYS A 60 -19.42 -9.81 17.32
N LYS A 61 -20.43 -9.66 16.46
CA LYS A 61 -20.99 -10.76 15.65
C LYS A 61 -19.93 -11.48 14.79
N ASN A 62 -18.97 -10.71 14.28
CA ASN A 62 -17.89 -11.21 13.41
C ASN A 62 -16.55 -11.39 14.16
N GLY A 63 -16.58 -11.40 15.50
CA GLY A 63 -15.39 -11.45 16.34
C GLY A 63 -14.62 -10.12 16.42
N PHE A 64 -13.50 -10.17 17.14
CA PHE A 64 -12.65 -9.00 17.42
C PHE A 64 -11.51 -8.87 16.40
N LYS A 65 -11.12 -7.62 16.12
CA LYS A 65 -9.90 -7.29 15.37
C LYS A 65 -8.68 -7.77 16.17
N LYS A 66 -7.61 -8.12 15.48
CA LYS A 66 -6.32 -8.51 16.08
C LYS A 66 -5.27 -7.43 15.83
N ASP A 67 -4.34 -7.28 16.77
CA ASP A 67 -3.17 -6.43 16.60
C ASP A 67 -2.04 -7.13 15.81
N VAL A 68 -0.89 -6.47 15.69
CA VAL A 68 0.29 -6.99 14.99
C VAL A 68 0.87 -8.27 15.60
N ASN A 69 0.56 -8.55 16.87
CA ASN A 69 0.96 -9.75 17.59
C ASN A 69 -0.16 -10.81 17.58
N GLY A 70 -1.21 -10.62 16.78
CA GLY A 70 -2.33 -11.55 16.70
C GLY A 70 -3.23 -11.55 17.95
N CYS A 71 -3.09 -10.57 18.84
CA CYS A 71 -3.90 -10.44 20.05
C CYS A 71 -5.20 -9.71 19.76
N GLU A 72 -6.31 -10.23 20.28
CA GLU A 72 -7.61 -9.58 20.14
C GLU A 72 -7.62 -8.22 20.84
N ILE A 73 -8.18 -7.21 20.15
CA ILE A 73 -8.43 -5.89 20.69
C ILE A 73 -9.93 -5.62 20.68
N CYS A 74 -10.42 -4.77 21.58
CA CYS A 74 -11.84 -4.46 21.70
C CYS A 74 -12.37 -3.54 20.57
N LYS A 75 -12.24 -4.00 19.33
CA LYS A 75 -12.79 -3.42 18.10
C LYS A 75 -13.38 -4.58 17.28
N CYS A 76 -14.60 -4.43 16.77
CA CYS A 76 -15.24 -5.50 16.00
C CYS A 76 -14.65 -5.61 14.59
N ASN A 77 -14.63 -6.83 14.05
CA ASN A 77 -14.47 -7.04 12.61
C ASN A 77 -15.74 -6.61 11.89
N GLU A 78 -15.57 -5.93 10.76
CA GLU A 78 -16.68 -5.55 9.88
C GLU A 78 -17.08 -6.74 9.01
N CYS A 79 -16.10 -7.50 8.53
CA CYS A 79 -16.34 -8.67 7.69
C CYS A 79 -16.59 -9.95 8.49
N PRO A 80 -17.58 -10.77 8.08
CA PRO A 80 -17.78 -12.10 8.64
C PRO A 80 -16.56 -12.99 8.41
N MET A 81 -16.23 -13.82 9.40
CA MET A 81 -15.12 -14.76 9.30
C MET A 81 -15.48 -15.86 8.29
N GLN A 82 -14.99 -15.74 7.06
CA GLN A 82 -15.22 -16.73 6.01
C GLN A 82 -14.24 -17.90 6.12
N ARG A 83 -14.77 -19.13 6.07
CA ARG A 83 -13.97 -20.36 5.98
C ARG A 83 -14.23 -21.04 4.64
N CYS A 84 -13.56 -20.56 3.60
CA CYS A 84 -13.66 -21.16 2.29
C CYS A 84 -12.84 -22.47 2.23
N ARG A 85 -13.40 -23.51 1.62
CA ARG A 85 -12.73 -24.82 1.47
C ARG A 85 -11.86 -24.92 0.21
N MET A 86 -11.96 -23.95 -0.68
CA MET A 86 -11.21 -23.88 -1.93
C MET A 86 -9.99 -22.98 -1.81
N ARG A 87 -9.01 -23.20 -2.68
CA ARG A 87 -7.86 -22.31 -2.86
C ARG A 87 -8.05 -21.56 -4.17
N CYS A 88 -8.03 -20.24 -4.13
CA CYS A 88 -8.13 -19.41 -5.32
C CYS A 88 -6.74 -18.92 -5.73
N GLU A 89 -6.34 -19.20 -6.98
CA GLU A 89 -5.05 -18.77 -7.55
C GLU A 89 -4.90 -17.24 -7.50
N TYR A 90 -5.99 -16.53 -7.75
CA TYR A 90 -6.07 -15.08 -7.82
C TYR A 90 -6.78 -14.45 -6.61
N GLY A 91 -6.85 -15.18 -5.50
CA GLY A 91 -7.58 -14.74 -4.30
C GLY A 91 -9.11 -14.79 -4.46
N PHE A 92 -9.79 -14.40 -3.39
CA PHE A 92 -11.25 -14.42 -3.30
C PHE A 92 -11.87 -13.12 -3.83
N LYS A 93 -13.08 -13.23 -4.40
CA LYS A 93 -13.93 -12.08 -4.73
C LYS A 93 -14.34 -11.37 -3.44
N LYS A 94 -14.78 -10.11 -3.58
CA LYS A 94 -15.34 -9.31 -2.49
C LYS A 94 -16.79 -8.91 -2.77
N ASP A 95 -17.60 -8.78 -1.72
CA ASP A 95 -18.94 -8.19 -1.79
C ASP A 95 -18.90 -6.66 -1.89
N GLU A 96 -20.08 -6.01 -1.88
CA GLU A 96 -20.21 -4.55 -2.01
C GLU A 96 -19.58 -3.79 -0.84
N GLU A 97 -19.53 -4.41 0.34
CA GLU A 97 -18.90 -3.91 1.56
C GLU A 97 -17.37 -4.17 1.58
N GLY A 98 -16.85 -4.87 0.58
CA GLY A 98 -15.43 -5.16 0.43
C GLY A 98 -14.93 -6.38 1.23
N CYS A 99 -15.84 -7.21 1.73
CA CYS A 99 -15.55 -8.44 2.45
C CYS A 99 -15.37 -9.62 1.50
N GLU A 100 -14.35 -10.45 1.75
CA GLU A 100 -14.09 -11.63 0.93
C GLU A 100 -15.28 -12.60 0.98
N ILE A 101 -15.62 -13.20 -0.16
CA ILE A 101 -16.64 -14.23 -0.30
C ILE A 101 -16.01 -15.50 -0.88
N CYS A 102 -16.64 -16.66 -0.70
CA CYS A 102 -16.11 -17.95 -1.16
C CYS A 102 -16.32 -18.19 -2.67
N GLU A 103 -15.92 -17.21 -3.47
CA GLU A 103 -15.84 -17.26 -4.91
C GLU A 103 -14.45 -16.80 -5.35
N CYS A 104 -13.86 -17.47 -6.35
CA CYS A 104 -12.54 -17.10 -6.83
C CYS A 104 -12.60 -15.98 -7.86
N ASN A 105 -11.60 -15.11 -7.85
CA ASN A 105 -11.35 -14.23 -8.99
C ASN A 105 -10.94 -15.07 -10.20
N GLU A 106 -11.54 -14.80 -11.36
CA GLU A 106 -11.24 -15.52 -12.61
C GLU A 106 -9.94 -15.05 -13.26
N VAL A 107 -9.58 -13.80 -12.96
CA VAL A 107 -8.36 -13.15 -13.44
C VAL A 107 -7.53 -12.74 -12.24
N ALA A 108 -6.21 -12.71 -12.43
CA ALA A 108 -5.30 -12.16 -11.44
C ALA A 108 -5.83 -10.78 -11.01
N PRO A 109 -5.89 -10.49 -9.69
CA PRO A 109 -6.19 -9.14 -9.26
C PRO A 109 -5.18 -8.28 -9.98
N MET A 110 -5.68 -7.28 -10.70
CA MET A 110 -4.83 -6.25 -11.26
C MET A 110 -4.16 -5.62 -10.05
N MET A 111 -2.97 -6.11 -9.68
CA MET A 111 -2.10 -5.49 -8.68
C MET A 111 -2.10 -4.04 -9.08
N ASP A 112 -2.76 -3.19 -8.29
CA ASP A 112 -3.01 -1.78 -8.56
C ASP A 112 -2.40 -1.38 -9.91
N GLU A 113 -3.13 -1.51 -11.03
CA GLU A 113 -2.74 -0.88 -12.28
C GLU A 113 -2.91 0.64 -12.09
N LYS A 114 -2.19 1.19 -11.12
CA LYS A 114 -1.92 2.59 -10.94
C LYS A 114 -0.97 2.93 -12.06
N CYS A 115 -1.60 3.12 -13.21
CA CYS A 115 -1.12 3.82 -14.36
C CYS A 115 -0.07 3.02 -15.14
N PRO A 116 -0.28 2.80 -16.45
CA PRO A 116 0.79 2.26 -17.28
C PRO A 116 2.01 3.18 -17.17
N GLU A 117 3.21 2.60 -17.25
CA GLU A 117 4.43 3.40 -17.24
C GLU A 117 4.34 4.49 -18.32
N ARG A 118 4.59 5.73 -17.90
CA ARG A 118 4.52 6.90 -18.77
C ARG A 118 5.55 6.77 -19.88
N GLN A 119 5.07 6.63 -21.13
CA GLN A 119 5.93 6.32 -22.28
C GLN A 119 6.78 7.50 -22.81
N CYS A 120 6.52 8.73 -22.37
CA CYS A 120 7.34 9.89 -22.75
C CYS A 120 8.52 10.11 -21.80
N ARG A 121 9.67 10.47 -22.39
CA ARG A 121 10.93 10.74 -21.69
C ARG A 121 11.20 12.23 -21.43
N MET A 122 10.19 13.09 -21.59
CA MET A 122 10.35 14.52 -21.34
C MET A 122 10.44 14.84 -19.85
N PHE A 123 11.04 15.98 -19.51
CA PHE A 123 11.10 16.47 -18.14
C PHE A 123 10.09 17.61 -17.94
N CYS A 124 9.19 17.48 -16.97
CA CYS A 124 8.26 18.52 -16.57
C CYS A 124 8.66 19.11 -15.23
N LYS A 125 9.14 20.36 -15.21
CA LYS A 125 9.58 21.06 -13.98
C LYS A 125 8.52 21.09 -12.86
N ASN A 126 7.24 21.14 -13.23
CA ASN A 126 6.10 21.21 -12.30
C ASN A 126 5.31 19.88 -12.20
N GLY A 127 5.88 18.78 -12.67
CA GLY A 127 5.22 17.47 -12.76
C GLY A 127 4.28 17.32 -13.95
N PHE A 128 3.75 16.12 -14.11
CA PHE A 128 2.84 15.75 -15.20
C PHE A 128 1.37 15.97 -14.82
N GLN A 129 0.55 16.22 -15.83
CA GLN A 129 -0.91 16.22 -15.70
C GLN A 129 -1.40 14.79 -15.50
N LYS A 130 -2.54 14.64 -14.84
CA LYS A 130 -3.18 13.35 -14.59
C LYS A 130 -4.50 13.23 -15.36
N ASN A 131 -4.83 12.03 -15.84
CA ASN A 131 -6.14 11.72 -16.41
C ASN A 131 -7.21 11.53 -15.31
N ALA A 132 -8.45 11.20 -15.70
CA ALA A 132 -9.56 10.99 -14.77
C ALA A 132 -9.32 9.87 -13.74
N ASN A 133 -8.45 8.90 -14.08
CA ASN A 133 -8.08 7.80 -13.20
C ASN A 133 -6.87 8.14 -12.31
N GLY A 134 -6.37 9.38 -12.35
CA GLY A 134 -5.23 9.83 -11.55
C GLY A 134 -3.86 9.51 -12.14
N CYS A 135 -3.79 9.11 -13.41
CA CYS A 135 -2.57 8.67 -14.07
C CYS A 135 -1.84 9.74 -14.85
N GLU A 136 -0.52 9.81 -14.66
CA GLU A 136 0.34 10.75 -15.38
C GLU A 136 0.24 10.55 -16.88
N ILE A 137 -0.03 11.62 -17.60
CA ILE A 137 -0.03 11.67 -19.05
C ILE A 137 1.13 12.54 -19.54
N CYS A 138 1.49 12.43 -20.81
CA CYS A 138 2.58 13.17 -21.44
C CYS A 138 2.25 14.64 -21.72
N LYS A 139 1.79 15.35 -20.68
CA LYS A 139 1.52 16.80 -20.66
C LYS A 139 2.02 17.38 -19.35
N CYS A 140 2.74 18.51 -19.40
CA CYS A 140 3.26 19.16 -18.20
C CYS A 140 2.21 20.01 -17.49
N ASN A 141 2.30 20.10 -16.16
CA ASN A 141 1.54 21.10 -15.40
C ASN A 141 2.10 22.49 -15.63
N LYS A 142 1.22 23.49 -15.78
CA LYS A 142 1.62 24.91 -15.83
C LYS A 142 2.13 25.38 -14.46
N CYS A 143 1.48 24.93 -13.39
CA CYS A 143 1.78 25.32 -12.01
C CYS A 143 2.29 24.14 -11.18
N PRO A 144 3.19 24.37 -10.22
CA PRO A 144 3.63 23.34 -9.28
C PRO A 144 2.47 22.87 -8.41
N GLN A 145 2.39 21.56 -8.16
CA GLN A 145 1.42 20.98 -7.24
C GLN A 145 1.82 21.35 -5.80
N ARG A 146 1.11 22.31 -5.20
CA ARG A 146 1.37 22.78 -3.82
C ARG A 146 0.29 22.25 -2.88
N GLN A 147 0.69 21.65 -1.77
CA GLN A 147 -0.22 21.30 -0.67
C GLN A 147 -0.12 22.37 0.42
N CYS A 148 -0.98 23.39 0.34
CA CYS A 148 -1.06 24.41 1.38
C CYS A 148 -1.88 23.88 2.56
N ARG A 149 -1.29 23.85 3.76
CA ARG A 149 -1.93 23.25 4.96
C ARG A 149 -2.78 24.23 5.78
N MET A 150 -2.72 25.52 5.47
CA MET A 150 -3.48 26.57 6.17
C MET A 150 -4.87 26.77 5.55
N ARG A 151 -5.82 27.23 6.37
CA ARG A 151 -7.15 27.64 5.89
C ARG A 151 -7.15 29.14 5.66
N CYS A 152 -7.39 29.56 4.43
CA CYS A 152 -7.54 30.96 4.05
C CYS A 152 -9.02 31.24 3.73
N PRO A 153 -9.73 32.08 4.50
CA PRO A 153 -11.14 32.39 4.26
C PRO A 153 -11.43 32.93 2.85
N ASN A 154 -10.50 33.73 2.31
CA ASN A 154 -10.62 34.34 0.98
C ASN A 154 -9.80 33.60 -0.10
N GLY A 155 -9.32 32.39 0.22
CA GLY A 155 -8.43 31.62 -0.65
C GLY A 155 -6.98 32.11 -0.67
N PHE A 156 -6.20 31.51 -1.57
CA PHE A 156 -4.77 31.73 -1.71
C PHE A 156 -4.43 32.81 -2.75
N GLU A 157 -3.34 33.53 -2.51
CA GLU A 157 -2.73 34.42 -3.49
C GLU A 157 -2.18 33.65 -4.70
N GLN A 158 -1.95 34.36 -5.80
CA GLN A 158 -1.38 33.81 -7.03
C GLN A 158 -0.13 34.60 -7.42
N ASP A 159 0.87 33.90 -7.97
CA ASP A 159 2.02 34.56 -8.58
C ASP A 159 1.66 35.22 -9.92
N LYS A 160 2.64 35.93 -10.51
CA LYS A 160 2.50 36.57 -11.83
C LYS A 160 2.12 35.64 -12.99
N ASN A 161 2.27 34.32 -12.82
CA ASN A 161 1.91 33.32 -13.82
C ASN A 161 0.51 32.72 -13.57
N GLY A 162 -0.19 33.20 -12.53
CA GLY A 162 -1.50 32.71 -12.10
C GLY A 162 -1.42 31.44 -11.24
N CYS A 163 -0.24 31.07 -10.73
CA CYS A 163 -0.08 29.88 -9.91
C CYS A 163 -0.30 30.20 -8.44
N GLN A 164 -1.16 29.43 -7.78
CA GLN A 164 -1.40 29.62 -6.35
C GLN A 164 -0.11 29.48 -5.54
N ILE A 165 0.04 30.35 -4.56
CA ILE A 165 1.12 30.31 -3.56
C ILE A 165 0.48 30.17 -2.17
N CYS A 166 1.18 29.54 -1.23
CA CYS A 166 0.63 29.25 0.11
C CYS A 166 0.66 30.49 1.01
N GLN A 167 0.02 31.57 0.57
CA GLN A 167 -0.20 32.83 1.26
C GLN A 167 -1.68 33.18 1.13
N CYS A 168 -2.33 33.58 2.22
CA CYS A 168 -3.75 33.93 2.19
C CYS A 168 -3.95 35.31 1.58
N LYS A 169 -4.99 35.47 0.76
CA LYS A 169 -5.41 36.80 0.31
C LYS A 169 -5.81 37.66 1.51
N GLU A 170 -5.31 38.88 1.55
CA GLU A 170 -5.73 39.86 2.55
C GLU A 170 -7.24 40.14 2.43
N VAL A 171 -7.87 40.41 3.59
CA VAL A 171 -9.25 40.88 3.62
C VAL A 171 -9.21 42.34 3.21
N ALA A 172 -9.81 42.68 2.07
CA ALA A 172 -10.00 44.09 1.72
C ALA A 172 -10.79 44.76 2.85
N PRO A 173 -10.29 45.86 3.45
CA PRO A 173 -11.06 46.60 4.43
C PRO A 173 -12.37 47.06 3.78
N MET A 174 -13.50 46.71 4.39
CA MET A 174 -14.80 47.27 4.05
C MET A 174 -14.75 48.76 4.43
N PHE A 175 -14.66 49.63 3.44
CA PHE A 175 -14.91 51.06 3.55
C PHE A 175 -16.32 51.37 3.07
#